data_AF-A0A183B920-F1
#
_entry.id   AF-A0A183B920-F1
#
_cell.length_a   1.000
_cell.length_b   1.000
_cell.length_c   1.000
_cell.angle_alpha   90.00
_cell.angle_beta   90.00
_cell.angle_gamma   90.00
#
_symmetry.space_group_name_H-M   'P 1'
#
loop_
_entity.id
_entity.type
_entity.pdbx_description
1 polymer ?
#
loop_
_entity_poly.entity_id
_entity_poly.type
_entity_poly.pdbx_seq_one_letter_code
_entity_poly.pdbx_strand_id
1 'polypeptide(L)'
;LAEFVAYLRDSVWPPTDPTQPTTQPGERAMETKMRTRVLCRTMLLGSVSEDLAQFLGNETTRRGVLRVFRLLQEERFNRRFVHFLLEAILCQLFRSHRAHWESLFEKQLCPTKTGRSCRAHATPPSV
;
A
#
# COMPACT_ATOMS: atom_id res chain seq x y z
N LEU A 1 8.32 13.64 15.74
CA LEU A 1 8.61 12.29 15.20
C LEU A 1 7.84 11.19 15.93
N ALA A 2 7.95 11.10 17.27
CA ALA A 2 7.22 10.10 18.06
C ALA A 2 5.69 10.14 17.85
N GLU A 3 5.10 11.33 17.81
CA GLU A 3 3.65 11.51 17.54
C GLU A 3 3.24 11.01 16.15
N PHE A 4 4.04 11.27 15.12
CA PHE A 4 3.80 10.76 13.77
C PHE A 4 3.89 9.24 13.70
N VAL A 5 4.85 8.65 14.41
CA VAL A 5 5.00 7.19 14.49
C VAL A 5 3.81 6.56 15.22
N ALA A 6 3.34 7.17 16.31
CA ALA A 6 2.14 6.74 17.02
C ALA A 6 0.89 6.82 16.13
N TYR A 7 0.70 7.95 15.43
CA TYR A 7 -0.39 8.11 14.47
C TYR A 7 -0.35 7.08 13.34
N LEU A 8 0.84 6.80 12.80
CA LEU A 8 1.02 5.80 11.74
C LEU A 8 0.71 4.39 12.25
N ARG A 9 1.17 4.04 13.45
CA ARG A 9 0.84 2.77 14.10
C ARG A 9 -0.68 2.63 14.26
N ASP A 10 -1.34 3.65 14.79
CA ASP A 10 -2.77 3.57 15.14
C ASP A 10 -3.69 3.58 13.91
N SER A 11 -3.21 4.11 12.77
CA SER A 11 -3.97 4.17 11.51
C SER A 11 -3.70 3.01 10.53
N VAL A 12 -2.47 2.47 10.53
CA VAL A 12 -2.02 1.46 9.55
C VAL A 12 -1.97 0.06 10.15
N TRP A 13 -1.68 -0.06 11.45
CA TRP A 13 -1.56 -1.36 12.10
C TRP A 13 -2.95 -1.87 12.51
N PRO A 14 -3.28 -3.14 12.27
CA PRO A 14 -4.53 -3.71 12.77
C PRO A 14 -4.57 -3.62 14.30
N PRO A 15 -5.72 -3.27 14.90
CA PRO A 15 -5.83 -3.13 16.34
C PRO A 15 -5.45 -4.47 17.02
N THR A 16 -4.58 -4.37 18.02
CA THR A 16 -4.16 -5.50 18.85
C THR A 16 -5.27 -6.01 19.76
N ASP A 17 -6.23 -5.16 20.08
CA ASP A 17 -7.42 -5.49 20.87
C ASP A 17 -8.67 -5.32 19.99
N PRO A 18 -9.51 -6.37 19.82
CA PRO A 18 -10.73 -6.29 19.01
C PRO A 18 -11.77 -5.30 19.55
N THR A 19 -11.63 -4.82 20.79
CA THR A 19 -12.55 -3.86 21.42
C THR A 19 -12.15 -2.39 21.17
N GLN A 20 -10.94 -2.14 20.69
CA GLN A 20 -10.45 -0.78 20.51
C GLN A 20 -11.03 -0.16 19.24
N PRO A 21 -11.62 1.05 19.30
CA PRO A 21 -12.06 1.75 18.11
C PRO A 21 -10.84 1.96 17.22
N THR A 22 -10.86 1.41 16.01
CA THR A 22 -9.80 1.66 15.05
C THR A 22 -9.77 3.16 14.79
N THR A 23 -8.61 3.79 14.92
CA THR A 23 -8.36 5.18 14.50
C THR A 23 -8.37 5.23 12.98
N GLN A 24 -9.47 4.80 12.35
CA GLN A 24 -9.68 5.00 10.94
C GLN A 24 -9.89 6.51 10.76
N PRO A 25 -9.09 7.17 9.90
CA PRO A 25 -9.42 8.52 9.50
C PRO A 25 -10.86 8.52 8.99
N GLY A 26 -11.68 9.44 9.51
CA GLY A 26 -13.08 9.54 9.10
C GLY A 26 -13.21 9.52 7.59
N GLU A 27 -14.21 8.79 7.08
CA GLU A 27 -14.38 8.65 5.65
C GLU A 27 -14.55 10.03 5.00
N ARG A 28 -13.72 10.36 4.02
CA ARG A 28 -13.80 11.66 3.32
C ARG A 28 -15.19 11.83 2.71
N ALA A 29 -15.76 13.03 2.85
CA ALA A 29 -17.02 13.39 2.22
C ALA A 29 -17.03 13.06 0.72
N MET A 30 -18.15 12.51 0.23
CA MET A 30 -18.30 12.06 -1.15
C MET A 30 -18.00 13.17 -2.18
N GLU A 31 -18.44 14.39 -1.88
CA GLU A 31 -18.22 15.56 -2.71
C GLU A 31 -16.72 15.87 -2.87
N THR A 32 -15.97 15.84 -1.77
CA THR A 32 -14.52 16.02 -1.75
C THR A 32 -13.84 14.92 -2.56
N LYS A 33 -14.24 13.65 -2.39
CA LYS A 33 -13.70 12.52 -3.16
C LYS A 33 -13.90 12.74 -4.67
N MET A 34 -15.10 13.14 -5.09
CA MET A 34 -15.43 13.36 -6.50
C MET A 34 -14.64 14.52 -7.10
N ARG A 35 -14.54 15.66 -6.40
CA ARG A 35 -13.74 16.81 -6.83
C ARG A 35 -12.27 16.43 -7.01
N THR A 36 -11.67 15.79 -6.00
CA THR A 36 -10.28 15.31 -6.09
C THR A 36 -10.11 14.32 -7.24
N ARG A 37 -11.08 13.43 -7.47
CA ARG A 37 -11.01 12.44 -8.55
C ARG A 37 -10.96 13.10 -9.93
N VAL A 38 -11.78 14.12 -10.17
CA VAL A 38 -11.77 14.86 -11.44
C VAL A 38 -10.44 15.59 -11.61
N LEU A 39 -9.98 16.32 -10.59
CA LEU A 39 -8.71 17.05 -10.64
C LEU A 39 -7.52 16.13 -10.92
N CYS A 40 -7.37 15.05 -10.16
CA CYS A 40 -6.27 14.10 -10.34
C CYS A 40 -6.32 13.43 -11.72
N ARG A 41 -7.51 13.12 -12.24
CA ARG A 41 -7.66 12.53 -13.57
C ARG A 41 -7.16 13.49 -14.65
N THR A 42 -7.56 14.76 -14.58
CA THR A 42 -7.15 15.78 -15.54
C THR A 42 -5.65 16.03 -15.46
N MET A 43 -5.10 16.14 -14.24
CA MET A 43 -3.66 16.33 -14.02
C MET A 43 -2.84 15.15 -14.57
N LEU A 44 -3.29 13.90 -14.36
CA LEU A 44 -2.60 12.72 -14.86
C LEU A 44 -2.62 12.63 -16.39
N LEU A 45 -3.71 13.06 -17.02
CA LEU A 45 -3.78 13.14 -18.49
C LEU A 45 -2.86 14.24 -19.04
N GLY A 46 -2.78 15.39 -18.35
CA GLY A 46 -1.91 16.49 -18.73
C GLY A 46 -0.43 16.28 -18.42
N SER A 47 -0.08 15.34 -17.52
CA SER A 47 1.32 15.04 -17.18
C SER A 47 2.01 14.12 -18.19
N VAL A 48 1.30 13.65 -19.21
CA VAL A 48 1.85 12.78 -20.25
C VAL A 48 2.64 13.62 -21.24
N SER A 49 3.89 13.24 -21.49
CA SER A 49 4.71 13.90 -22.51
C SER A 49 4.14 13.69 -23.91
N GLU A 50 4.10 14.75 -24.71
CA GLU A 50 3.62 14.71 -26.10
C GLU A 50 4.43 13.72 -26.95
N ASP A 51 5.75 13.64 -26.74
CA ASP A 51 6.64 12.70 -27.43
C ASP A 51 6.25 11.23 -27.17
N LEU A 52 5.85 10.92 -25.93
CA LEU A 52 5.40 9.59 -25.54
C LEU A 52 4.05 9.27 -26.20
N ALA A 53 3.14 10.24 -26.23
CA ALA A 53 1.85 10.11 -26.90
C ALA A 53 2.01 9.92 -28.41
N GLN A 54 2.97 10.61 -29.03
CA GLN A 54 3.27 10.47 -30.46
C GLN A 54 3.91 9.13 -30.78
N PHE A 55 4.80 8.62 -29.92
CA PHE A 55 5.47 7.32 -30.12
C PHE A 55 4.51 6.13 -30.01
N LEU A 56 3.64 6.12 -28.99
CA LEU A 56 2.69 5.01 -28.77
C LEU A 56 1.37 5.17 -29.54
N GLY A 57 1.05 6.38 -29.97
CA GLY A 57 -0.27 6.81 -30.43
C GLY A 57 -1.05 7.54 -29.34
N ASN A 58 -1.73 8.62 -29.73
CA ASN A 58 -2.38 9.50 -28.76
C ASN A 58 -3.53 8.78 -28.02
N GLU A 59 -4.34 8.03 -28.76
CA GLU A 59 -5.50 7.33 -28.20
C GLU A 59 -5.11 6.11 -27.33
N THR A 60 -4.05 5.39 -27.70
CA THR A 60 -3.49 4.28 -26.90
C THR A 60 -2.93 4.79 -25.58
N THR A 61 -2.18 5.90 -25.64
CA THR A 61 -1.62 6.57 -24.46
C THR A 61 -2.72 7.06 -23.52
N ARG A 62 -3.74 7.74 -24.06
CA ARG A 62 -4.88 8.23 -23.28
C ARG A 62 -5.62 7.08 -22.58
N ARG A 63 -5.87 5.97 -23.27
CA ARG A 63 -6.48 4.77 -22.66
C ARG A 63 -5.58 4.16 -21.58
N GLY A 64 -4.27 4.10 -21.81
CA GLY A 64 -3.28 3.62 -20.84
C GLY A 64 -3.33 4.43 -19.54
N VAL A 65 -3.30 5.74 -19.66
CA VAL A 65 -3.35 6.68 -18.52
C VAL A 65 -4.65 6.52 -17.74
N LEU A 66 -5.79 6.40 -18.43
CA LEU A 66 -7.07 6.14 -17.77
C LEU A 66 -7.12 4.79 -17.05
N ARG A 67 -6.44 3.76 -17.57
CA ARG A 67 -6.32 2.45 -16.90
C ARG A 67 -5.48 2.58 -15.63
N VAL A 68 -4.34 3.27 -15.69
CA VAL A 68 -3.50 3.54 -14.51
C VAL A 68 -4.30 4.33 -13.46
N PHE A 69 -5.02 5.37 -13.89
CA PHE A 69 -5.89 6.12 -12.99
C PHE A 69 -6.90 5.23 -12.28
N ARG A 70 -7.58 4.34 -13.00
CA ARG A 70 -8.55 3.39 -12.42
C ARG A 70 -7.88 2.42 -11.45
N LEU A 71 -6.69 1.90 -11.79
CA LEU A 71 -5.92 1.03 -10.92
C LEU A 71 -5.62 1.72 -9.57
N LEU A 72 -5.23 2.99 -9.60
CA LEU A 72 -4.98 3.80 -8.41
C LEU A 72 -6.23 4.15 -7.61
N GLN A 73 -7.44 3.90 -8.13
CA GLN A 73 -8.67 4.03 -7.34
C GLN A 73 -9.02 2.76 -6.55
N GLU A 74 -8.38 1.63 -6.85
CA GLU A 74 -8.67 0.36 -6.19
C GLU A 74 -8.04 0.30 -4.80
N GLU A 75 -8.87 0.27 -3.75
CA GLU A 75 -8.42 0.31 -2.36
C GLU A 75 -7.51 -0.88 -2.02
N ARG A 76 -7.87 -2.09 -2.51
CA ARG A 76 -7.09 -3.31 -2.26
C ARG A 76 -5.69 -3.22 -2.84
N PHE A 77 -5.58 -2.65 -4.05
CA PHE A 77 -4.29 -2.41 -4.69
C PHE A 77 -3.48 -1.41 -3.89
N ASN A 78 -4.06 -0.25 -3.56
CA ASN A 78 -3.37 0.80 -2.81
C ASN A 78 -2.89 0.31 -1.44
N ARG A 79 -3.72 -0.46 -0.72
CA ARG A 79 -3.34 -1.05 0.58
C ARG A 79 -2.11 -1.95 0.43
N ARG A 80 -2.15 -2.88 -0.53
CA ARG A 80 -1.01 -3.79 -0.79
C ARG A 80 0.23 -3.04 -1.27
N PHE A 81 0.05 -2.03 -2.11
CA PHE A 81 1.12 -1.18 -2.62
C PHE A 81 1.81 -0.40 -1.50
N VAL A 82 1.04 0.19 -0.57
CA VAL A 82 1.59 0.90 0.60
C VAL A 82 2.37 -0.05 1.52
N HIS A 83 1.84 -1.25 1.80
CA HIS A 83 2.57 -2.25 2.58
C HIS A 83 3.89 -2.65 1.92
N PHE A 84 3.86 -2.89 0.60
CA PHE A 84 5.07 -3.22 -0.15
C PHE A 84 6.08 -2.07 -0.17
N LEU A 85 5.63 -0.83 -0.35
CA LEU A 85 6.50 0.35 -0.32
C LEU A 85 7.12 0.53 1.05
N LEU A 86 6.34 0.38 2.13
CA LEU A 86 6.83 0.45 3.50
C LEU A 86 7.87 -0.65 3.78
N GLU A 87 7.59 -1.89 3.37
CA GLU A 87 8.54 -3.01 3.44
C GLU A 87 9.85 -2.67 2.72
N ALA A 88 9.77 -2.18 1.49
CA ALA A 88 10.94 -1.79 0.71
C ALA A 88 11.76 -0.66 1.36
N ILE A 89 11.07 0.36 1.89
CA ILE A 89 11.71 1.47 2.61
C ILE A 89 12.41 0.97 3.88
N LEU A 90 11.74 0.13 4.69
CA LEU A 90 12.33 -0.43 5.90
C LEU A 90 13.54 -1.31 5.58
N CYS A 91 13.44 -2.18 4.56
CA CYS A 91 14.55 -2.98 4.07
C CYS A 91 15.73 -2.13 3.58
N GLN A 92 15.44 -0.96 2.99
CA GLN A 92 16.45 -0.05 2.48
C GLN A 92 17.14 0.77 3.59
N LEU A 93 16.38 1.22 4.59
CA LEU A 93 16.89 2.02 5.70
C LEU A 93 17.63 1.16 6.73
N PHE A 94 17.14 -0.05 7.00
CA PHE A 94 17.67 -0.94 8.05
C PHE A 94 18.39 -2.16 7.48
N ARG A 95 19.14 -1.98 6.38
CA ARG A 95 19.87 -3.05 5.69
C ARG A 95 20.73 -3.90 6.63
N SER A 96 21.46 -3.25 7.55
CA SER A 96 22.33 -3.90 8.55
C SER A 96 21.58 -4.75 9.57
N HIS A 97 20.34 -4.39 9.87
CA HIS A 97 19.54 -5.08 10.87
C HIS A 97 18.66 -6.16 10.26
N ARG A 98 18.53 -6.24 8.92
CA ARG A 98 17.60 -7.13 8.22
C ARG A 98 17.59 -8.56 8.76
N ALA A 99 18.77 -9.17 8.93
CA ALA A 99 18.88 -10.53 9.47
C ALA A 99 18.30 -10.67 10.89
N HIS A 100 18.44 -9.62 11.71
CA HIS A 100 17.84 -9.57 13.04
C HIS A 100 16.30 -9.53 12.97
N TRP A 101 15.73 -8.70 12.08
CA TRP A 101 14.27 -8.64 11.89
C TRP A 101 13.70 -9.95 11.36
N GLU A 102 14.38 -10.60 10.41
CA GLU A 102 13.99 -11.92 9.91
C GLU A 102 13.98 -12.96 11.04
N SER A 103 14.99 -12.95 11.92
CA SER A 103 15.02 -13.84 13.08
C SER A 103 13.92 -13.55 14.11
N LEU A 104 13.55 -12.28 14.31
CA LEU A 104 12.42 -11.90 15.18
C LEU A 104 11.09 -12.32 14.56
N PHE A 105 10.92 -12.13 13.26
CA PHE A 105 9.71 -12.52 12.55
C PHE A 105 9.48 -14.03 12.64
N GLU A 106 10.52 -14.83 12.39
CA GLU A 106 10.46 -16.29 12.51
C GLU A 106 10.12 -16.74 13.93
N LYS A 107 10.75 -16.13 14.94
CA LYS A 107 10.54 -16.48 16.35
C LYS A 107 9.19 -16.04 16.90
N GLN A 108 8.66 -14.88 16.52
CA GLN A 108 7.54 -14.26 17.24
C GLN A 108 6.32 -13.97 16.37
N LEU A 109 6.50 -13.63 15.09
CA LEU A 109 5.43 -13.11 14.23
C LEU A 109 5.11 -14.02 13.03
N CYS A 110 5.64 -15.25 12.99
CA CYS A 110 5.45 -16.12 11.85
C CYS A 110 3.95 -16.46 11.67
N PRO A 111 3.37 -16.22 10.48
CA PRO A 111 1.95 -16.48 10.21
C PRO A 111 1.53 -17.94 10.45
N THR A 112 2.47 -18.89 10.33
CA THR A 112 2.21 -20.32 10.58
C THR A 112 1.78 -20.59 12.02
N LYS A 113 2.22 -19.79 12.99
CA LYS A 113 1.76 -19.88 14.40
C LYS A 113 0.29 -19.50 14.57
N THR A 114 -0.29 -18.83 13.58
CA THR A 114 -1.70 -18.40 13.53
C THR A 114 -2.51 -19.13 12.44
N GLY A 115 -1.96 -20.20 11.85
CA GLY A 115 -2.61 -20.97 10.79
C GLY A 115 -2.64 -20.30 9.40
N ARG A 116 -1.88 -19.22 9.20
CA ARG A 116 -1.76 -18.53 7.90
C ARG A 116 -0.50 -18.97 7.17
N SER A 117 -0.55 -18.99 5.83
CA SER A 117 0.62 -19.34 5.01
C SER A 117 1.71 -18.28 5.14
N CYS A 118 2.96 -18.73 5.27
CA CYS A 118 4.13 -17.86 5.36
C CYS A 118 5.00 -18.07 4.11
N ARG A 119 5.49 -17.00 3.49
CA ARG A 119 6.40 -17.11 2.33
C ARG A 119 7.71 -17.83 2.64
N ALA A 120 8.16 -17.80 3.90
CA ALA A 120 9.37 -18.49 4.34
C ALA A 120 9.15 -19.98 4.63
N HIS A 121 7.91 -20.41 4.88
CA HIS A 121 7.57 -21.78 5.21
C HIS A 121 6.57 -22.31 4.18
N ALA A 122 7.08 -23.03 3.18
CA ALA A 122 6.29 -23.56 2.07
C ALA A 122 5.28 -24.65 2.50
N THR A 123 5.42 -25.22 3.70
CA THR A 123 4.53 -26.25 4.25
C THR A 123 3.66 -25.66 5.36
N PRO A 124 2.32 -25.67 5.23
CA PRO A 124 1.45 -25.41 6.38
C PRO A 124 1.65 -26.53 7.43
N PRO A 125 1.61 -26.23 8.74
CA PRO A 125 1.66 -27.26 9.76
C PRO A 125 0.47 -28.21 9.55
N SER A 126 0.76 -29.51 9.46
CA SER A 126 -0.26 -30.56 9.50
C SER A 126 -1.03 -30.43 10.82
N VAL A 127 -2.35 -30.24 10.69
CA VAL A 127 -3.32 -30.40 11.79
C VAL A 127 -3.17 -31.78 12.39
#